data_AF-A0A967Z905-F1
#
_entry.id   AF-A0A967Z905-F1
#
_cell.length_a   1.000
_cell.length_b   1.000
_cell.length_c   1.000
_cell.angle_alpha   90.00
_cell.angle_beta   90.00
_cell.angle_gamma   90.00
#
_symmetry.space_group_name_H-M   'P 1'
#
loop_
_entity.id
_entity.type
_entity.pdbx_description
1 polymer ?
#
loop_
_entity_poly.entity_id
_entity_poly.type
_entity_poly.pdbx_seq_one_letter_code
_entity_poly.pdbx_strand_id
1 'polypeptide(L)'
;GGLSELIVRGFQTLVDAGYQPEVAYFECMHEVKLIVDLLHEGGLAKMHEFVSETAKYGDLTQGPRVVDDHTAERMKQVLKEIQDGTFASNWVSEYESGLPEYTRLMEEDLRSQIET
;
A
#
# COMPACT_ATOMS: atom_id res chain seq x y z
N GLY A 1 6.07 -1.49 1.34
CA GLY A 1 5.74 -2.28 0.16
C GLY A 1 4.27 -2.14 -0.15
N GLY A 2 3.49 -3.22 -0.13
CA GLY A 2 2.11 -3.20 -0.66
C GLY A 2 1.16 -2.18 -0.03
N LEU A 3 1.11 -2.06 1.30
CA LEU A 3 0.20 -1.12 1.97
C LEU A 3 0.53 0.34 1.65
N SER A 4 1.80 0.73 1.75
CA SER A 4 2.23 2.10 1.46
C SER A 4 1.92 2.50 0.01
N GLU A 5 2.12 1.60 -0.95
CA GLU A 5 1.78 1.86 -2.35
C GLU A 5 0.27 2.02 -2.56
N LEU A 6 -0.56 1.19 -1.90
CA LEU A 6 -2.03 1.33 -1.98
C LEU A 6 -2.50 2.68 -1.43
N ILE A 7 -1.90 3.15 -0.33
CA ILE A 7 -2.20 4.45 0.27
C ILE A 7 -1.85 5.59 -0.70
N VAL A 8 -0.63 5.60 -1.22
CA VAL A 8 -0.14 6.63 -2.16
C VAL A 8 -0.99 6.66 -3.43
N ARG A 9 -1.30 5.50 -4.01
CA ARG A 9 -2.13 5.40 -5.22
C ARG A 9 -3.57 5.82 -4.97
N GLY A 10 -4.15 5.44 -3.84
CA GLY A 10 -5.49 5.87 -3.43
C GLY A 10 -5.56 7.39 -3.27
N PHE A 11 -4.60 7.97 -2.54
CA PHE A 11 -4.46 9.41 -2.36
C PHE A 11 -4.37 10.13 -3.72
N GLN A 12 -3.45 9.71 -4.59
CA GLN A 12 -3.27 10.35 -5.89
C GLN A 12 -4.52 10.25 -6.77
N THR A 13 -5.22 9.11 -6.73
CA THR A 13 -6.47 8.91 -7.49
C THR A 13 -7.54 9.92 -7.07
N LEU A 14 -7.66 10.22 -5.77
CA LEU A 14 -8.59 11.22 -5.28
C LEU A 14 -8.13 12.64 -5.65
N VAL A 15 -6.86 12.97 -5.45
CA VAL A 15 -6.34 14.32 -5.78
C VAL A 15 -6.47 14.61 -7.27
N ASP A 16 -6.14 13.66 -8.14
CA ASP A 16 -6.28 13.79 -9.61
C ASP A 16 -7.74 13.96 -10.03
N ALA A 17 -8.68 13.40 -9.27
CA ALA A 17 -10.12 13.60 -9.47
C ALA A 17 -10.65 14.93 -8.91
N GLY A 18 -9.79 15.77 -8.31
CA GLY A 18 -10.12 17.11 -7.81
C GLY A 18 -10.53 17.17 -6.34
N TYR A 19 -10.36 16.08 -5.58
CA TYR A 19 -10.55 16.12 -4.13
C TYR A 19 -9.41 16.92 -3.46
N GLN A 20 -9.72 17.58 -2.34
CA GLN A 20 -8.71 18.30 -1.57
C GLN A 20 -7.69 17.31 -0.97
N PRO A 21 -6.38 17.61 -1.00
CA PRO A 21 -5.36 16.74 -0.43
C PRO A 21 -5.63 16.32 1.01
N GLU A 22 -6.14 17.22 1.85
CA GLU A 22 -6.43 16.93 3.26
C GLU A 22 -7.53 15.87 3.43
N VAL A 23 -8.54 15.89 2.55
CA VAL A 23 -9.61 14.89 2.52
C VAL A 23 -9.06 13.57 1.99
N ALA A 24 -8.31 13.60 0.89
CA ALA A 24 -7.69 12.39 0.34
C ALA A 24 -6.75 11.71 1.34
N TYR A 25 -5.97 12.50 2.10
CA TYR A 25 -5.09 12.00 3.15
C TYR A 25 -5.88 11.35 4.28
N PHE A 26 -6.97 11.99 4.73
CA PHE A 26 -7.81 11.43 5.77
C PHE A 26 -8.37 10.05 5.37
N GLU A 27 -8.98 9.97 4.18
CA GLU A 27 -9.60 8.75 3.67
C GLU A 27 -8.59 7.64 3.38
N CYS A 28 -7.43 7.98 2.77
CA CYS A 28 -6.49 6.96 2.29
C CYS A 28 -5.39 6.60 3.28
N MET A 29 -5.05 7.47 4.24
CA MET A 29 -4.01 7.21 5.24
C MET A 29 -4.57 7.17 6.65
N HIS A 30 -5.32 8.20 7.09
CA HIS A 30 -5.77 8.27 8.49
C HIS A 30 -6.68 7.10 8.87
N GLU A 31 -7.65 6.74 8.01
CA GLU A 31 -8.58 5.63 8.29
C GLU A 31 -7.92 4.25 8.33
N VAL A 32 -6.76 4.09 7.69
CA VAL A 32 -6.02 2.81 7.70
C VAL A 32 -5.73 2.37 9.12
N LYS A 33 -5.41 3.32 10.02
CA LYS A 33 -5.18 3.00 11.43
C LYS A 33 -6.41 2.35 12.08
N LEU A 34 -7.60 2.89 11.87
CA LEU A 34 -8.82 2.34 12.45
C LEU A 34 -9.09 0.91 11.96
N ILE A 35 -8.98 0.67 10.66
CA ILE A 35 -9.21 -0.64 10.06
C ILE A 35 -8.17 -1.65 10.57
N VAL A 36 -6.89 -1.28 10.59
CA VAL A 36 -5.81 -2.14 11.07
C VAL A 36 -5.94 -2.44 12.56
N ASP A 37 -6.35 -1.46 13.38
CA ASP A 37 -6.60 -1.69 14.80
C ASP A 37 -7.71 -2.75 15.01
N LEU A 38 -8.82 -2.66 14.27
CA LEU A 38 -9.90 -3.66 14.33
C LEU A 38 -9.45 -5.06 13.85
N LEU A 39 -8.67 -5.11 12.76
CA LEU A 39 -8.10 -6.36 12.26
C LEU A 39 -7.14 -6.99 13.28
N HIS A 40 -6.35 -6.19 13.98
CA HIS A 40 -5.45 -6.67 15.01
C HIS A 40 -6.20 -7.16 16.25
N GLU A 41 -7.29 -6.49 16.64
CA GLU A 41 -8.11 -6.88 17.80
C GLU A 41 -8.90 -8.18 17.60
N GLY A 42 -9.39 -8.46 16.39
CA GLY A 42 -10.24 -9.64 16.18
C GLY A 42 -10.41 -10.10 14.73
N GLY A 43 -9.48 -9.74 13.86
CA GLY A 43 -9.47 -10.15 12.45
C GLY A 43 -10.62 -9.56 11.62
N LEU A 44 -10.85 -10.17 10.45
CA LEU A 44 -11.89 -9.73 9.50
C LEU A 44 -13.28 -9.72 10.12
N ALA A 45 -13.59 -10.68 11.00
CA ALA A 45 -14.89 -10.74 11.67
C ALA A 45 -15.15 -9.50 12.53
N LYS A 46 -14.16 -9.06 13.32
CA LYS A 46 -14.24 -7.85 14.13
C LYS A 46 -14.33 -6.61 13.25
N MET A 47 -13.52 -6.52 12.21
CA MET A 47 -13.59 -5.40 11.27
C MET A 47 -14.98 -5.29 10.63
N HIS A 48 -15.51 -6.39 10.08
CA HIS A 48 -16.85 -6.44 9.48
C HIS A 48 -17.99 -6.27 10.49
N GLU A 49 -17.78 -6.49 11.79
CA GLU A 49 -18.78 -6.16 12.80
C GLU A 49 -18.89 -4.64 13.00
N PHE A 50 -17.77 -3.91 12.92
CA PHE A 50 -17.67 -2.51 13.31
C PHE A 50 -17.80 -1.50 12.15
N VAL A 51 -17.69 -1.94 10.89
CA VAL A 51 -17.95 -1.09 9.72
C VAL A 51 -19.41 -1.17 9.27
N SER A 52 -19.87 -0.15 8.53
CA SER A 52 -21.26 -0.12 8.01
C SER A 52 -21.52 -1.20 6.96
N GLU A 53 -22.79 -1.58 6.76
CA GLU A 53 -23.17 -2.53 5.70
C GLU A 53 -22.72 -2.08 4.29
N THR A 54 -22.75 -0.77 4.02
CA THR A 54 -22.23 -0.20 2.77
C THR A 54 -20.73 -0.43 2.61
N ALA A 55 -19.95 -0.25 3.68
CA ALA A 55 -18.51 -0.48 3.67
C ALA A 55 -18.18 -1.97 3.50
N LYS A 56 -18.92 -2.88 4.16
CA LYS A 56 -18.75 -4.34 3.96
C LYS A 56 -19.01 -4.73 2.51
N TYR A 57 -20.10 -4.23 1.93
CA TYR A 57 -20.42 -4.48 0.54
C TYR A 57 -19.33 -3.94 -0.40
N GLY A 58 -18.81 -2.74 -0.11
CA GLY A 58 -17.68 -2.15 -0.81
C GLY A 58 -16.43 -3.02 -0.73
N ASP A 59 -16.01 -3.44 0.46
CA ASP A 59 -14.85 -4.31 0.68
C ASP A 59 -14.96 -5.62 -0.11
N LEU A 60 -16.09 -6.33 0.04
CA LEU A 60 -16.32 -7.63 -0.59
C LEU A 60 -16.41 -7.57 -2.12
N THR A 61 -16.82 -6.43 -2.70
CA THR A 61 -17.04 -6.32 -4.16
C THR A 61 -15.98 -5.51 -4.89
N GLN A 62 -15.38 -4.51 -4.25
CA GLN A 62 -14.39 -3.63 -4.84
C GLN A 62 -12.96 -4.06 -4.48
N GLY A 63 -12.74 -4.62 -3.28
CA GLY A 63 -11.42 -5.10 -2.85
C GLY A 63 -10.77 -6.03 -3.87
N PRO A 64 -11.44 -7.12 -4.31
CA PRO A 64 -10.89 -8.03 -5.32
C PRO A 64 -10.70 -7.43 -6.72
N ARG A 65 -11.28 -6.25 -7.01
CA ARG A 65 -11.04 -5.54 -8.27
C ARG A 65 -9.74 -4.73 -8.25
N VAL A 66 -9.28 -4.33 -7.07
CA VAL A 66 -8.03 -3.57 -6.87
C VAL A 66 -6.88 -4.52 -6.55
N VAL A 67 -7.11 -5.48 -5.64
CA VAL A 67 -6.16 -6.52 -5.25
C VAL A 67 -6.66 -7.86 -5.78
N ASP A 68 -6.20 -8.20 -6.98
CA ASP A 68 -6.69 -9.33 -7.78
C ASP A 68 -5.67 -10.48 -7.90
N ASP A 69 -5.98 -11.48 -8.73
CA ASP A 69 -5.11 -12.62 -8.99
C ASP A 69 -3.74 -12.19 -9.59
N HIS A 70 -3.70 -11.12 -10.39
CA HIS A 70 -2.44 -10.59 -10.91
C HIS A 70 -1.55 -10.06 -9.77
N THR A 71 -2.16 -9.47 -8.76
CA THR A 71 -1.46 -9.03 -7.55
C THR A 71 -0.89 -10.23 -6.78
N ALA A 72 -1.66 -11.31 -6.64
CA ALA A 72 -1.18 -12.54 -6.03
C ALA A 72 0.00 -13.17 -6.81
N GLU A 73 -0.02 -13.15 -8.15
CA GLU A 73 1.11 -13.65 -8.93
C GLU A 73 2.37 -12.80 -8.79
N ARG A 74 2.23 -11.48 -8.69
CA ARG A 74 3.36 -10.58 -8.39
C ARG A 74 3.94 -10.88 -7.01
N MET A 75 3.10 -11.15 -6.00
CA MET A 75 3.58 -11.56 -4.67
C MET A 75 4.40 -12.85 -4.73
N LYS A 76 3.95 -13.85 -5.51
CA LYS A 76 4.71 -15.11 -5.69
C LYS A 76 6.03 -14.88 -6.42
N GLN A 77 6.06 -13.99 -7.41
CA GLN A 77 7.30 -13.62 -8.10
C GLN A 77 8.30 -12.97 -7.14
N VAL A 78 7.87 -11.97 -6.36
CA VAL A 78 8.73 -11.32 -5.35
C VAL A 78 9.25 -12.35 -4.34
N LEU A 79 8.40 -13.27 -3.88
CA LEU A 79 8.83 -14.35 -2.99
C LEU A 79 9.93 -15.22 -3.64
N LYS A 80 9.79 -15.56 -4.93
CA LYS A 80 10.78 -16.33 -5.66
C LYS A 80 12.12 -15.60 -5.73
N GLU A 81 12.11 -14.31 -6.07
CA GLU A 81 13.32 -13.45 -6.15
C GLU A 81 14.01 -13.30 -4.78
N ILE A 82 13.26 -13.39 -3.69
CA ILE A 82 13.82 -13.45 -2.33
C ILE A 82 14.46 -14.83 -2.08
N GLN A 83 13.75 -15.90 -2.40
CA GLN A 83 14.19 -17.28 -2.13
C GLN A 83 15.41 -17.71 -2.95
N ASP A 84 15.51 -17.24 -4.21
CA ASP A 84 16.63 -17.55 -5.09
C ASP A 84 17.83 -16.59 -4.94
N GLY A 85 17.71 -15.59 -4.06
CA GLY A 85 18.79 -14.66 -3.72
C GLY A 85 18.92 -13.45 -4.66
N THR A 86 18.07 -13.33 -5.69
CA THR A 86 18.08 -12.18 -6.62
C THR A 86 17.94 -10.85 -5.88
N PHE A 87 16.98 -10.73 -4.96
CA PHE A 87 16.78 -9.50 -4.18
C PHE A 87 18.01 -9.14 -3.34
N ALA A 88 18.61 -10.13 -2.66
CA ALA A 88 19.79 -9.92 -1.83
C ALA A 88 21.01 -9.50 -2.67
N SER A 89 21.22 -10.13 -3.83
CA SER A 89 22.30 -9.76 -4.76
C SER A 89 22.14 -8.33 -5.28
N ASN A 90 20.92 -7.93 -5.65
CA ASN A 90 20.63 -6.57 -6.09
C ASN A 90 20.91 -5.54 -4.98
N TRP A 91 20.48 -5.84 -3.74
CA TRP A 91 20.74 -4.95 -2.61
C TRP A 91 22.23 -4.79 -2.29
N VAL A 92 23.00 -5.89 -2.29
CA VAL A 92 24.45 -5.82 -2.07
C VAL A 92 25.13 -4.98 -3.15
N SER A 93 24.79 -5.21 -4.42
CA SER A 93 25.34 -4.43 -5.54
C SER A 93 25.01 -2.93 -5.41
N GLU A 94 23.77 -2.60 -5.04
CA GLU A 94 23.33 -1.22 -4.83
C GLU A 94 24.12 -0.56 -3.70
N TYR A 95 24.28 -1.28 -2.58
CA TYR A 95 25.06 -0.80 -1.42
C TYR A 95 26.54 -0.59 -1.77
N GLU A 96 27.17 -1.54 -2.45
CA GLU A 96 28.58 -1.44 -2.88
C GLU A 96 28.80 -0.31 -3.89
N SER A 97 27.77 0.04 -4.68
CA SER A 97 27.81 1.16 -5.62
C SER A 97 27.59 2.54 -4.97
N GLY A 98 27.32 2.58 -3.67
CA GLY A 98 27.11 3.83 -2.92
C GLY A 98 25.67 4.33 -2.86
N LEU A 99 24.68 3.44 -3.04
CA LEU A 99 23.24 3.71 -2.89
C LEU A 99 22.62 4.77 -3.84
N PRO A 100 23.02 4.89 -5.12
CA PRO A 100 22.48 5.91 -6.01
C PRO A 100 20.98 5.76 -6.26
N GLU A 101 20.51 4.55 -6.55
CA GLU A 101 19.10 4.27 -6.86
C GLU A 101 18.25 4.28 -5.60
N TYR A 102 18.75 3.72 -4.50
CA TYR A 102 18.08 3.78 -3.20
C TYR A 102 17.84 5.24 -2.77
N THR A 103 18.86 6.10 -2.90
CA THR A 103 18.74 7.52 -2.55
C THR A 103 17.73 8.23 -3.45
N ARG A 104 17.78 7.99 -4.76
CA ARG A 104 16.81 8.55 -5.72
C ARG A 104 15.37 8.16 -5.38
N LEU A 105 15.13 6.87 -5.13
CA LEU A 105 13.81 6.34 -4.78
C LEU A 105 13.30 6.92 -3.46
N MET A 106 14.15 7.00 -2.43
CA MET A 106 13.80 7.62 -1.15
C MET A 106 13.45 9.10 -1.30
N GLU A 107 14.22 9.85 -2.09
CA GLU A 107 13.93 11.26 -2.37
C GLU A 107 12.62 11.44 -3.15
N GLU A 108 12.27 10.51 -4.03
CA GLU A 108 10.98 10.52 -4.74
C GLU A 108 9.80 10.26 -3.80
N ASP A 109 9.90 9.26 -2.93
CA ASP A 109 8.87 8.96 -1.94
C ASP A 109 8.64 10.16 -1.00
N LEU A 110 9.72 10.76 -0.48
CA LEU A 110 9.63 11.90 0.45
C LEU A 110 9.22 13.22 -0.21
N ARG A 111 9.25 13.31 -1.54
CA ARG A 111 8.74 14.46 -2.30
C ARG A 111 7.28 14.30 -2.70
N SER A 112 6.67 13.15 -2.42
CA SER A 112 5.27 12.89 -2.72
C SER A 112 4.37 13.92 -2.03
N GLN A 113 3.31 14.33 -2.71
CA GLN A 113 2.33 15.29 -2.19
C GLN A 113 1.63 14.80 -0.91
N ILE A 114 1.59 13.49 -0.68
CA ILE A 114 1.00 12.93 0.56
C ILE A 114 1.80 13.30 1.83
N GLU A 115 3.08 13.67 1.67
CA GLU A 115 3.97 14.04 2.78
C GLU A 115 3.95 15.55 3.11
N THR A 116 3.22 16.36 2.31
CA THR A 116 3.16 17.84 2.43
C THR A 116 1.77 18.33 2.77
#